data_AF-A0A4R5D8C5-F1
#
_entry.id   AF-A0A4R5D8C5-F1
#
_cell.length_a   1.000
_cell.length_b   1.000
_cell.length_c   1.000
_cell.angle_alpha   90.00
_cell.angle_beta   90.00
_cell.angle_gamma   90.00
#
_symmetry.space_group_name_H-M   'P 1'
#
loop_
_entity.id
_entity.type
_entity.pdbx_description
1 polymer ?
#
loop_
_entity_poly.entity_id
_entity_poly.type
_entity_poly.pdbx_seq_one_letter_code
_entity_poly.pdbx_strand_id
1 'polypeptide(L)'
;MFRTTSTSRHAAHSRRPLTRLATAGLATHVFFELAAGVGMPLASVLGPVPAAGLWAACTKAVRQAAGTRPASSDAAFATLNGAGLAAVIAHLTSWPRQRTPIGLPWLRDCEGLGPELMRFYNPILYVSGIAALAAILQENRSAPRHVPLLCLGLVPVIAAAQHREHRRLMKVAREHPRWWNRRLQHNGQLPTQ
;
A
#
# COMPACT_ATOMS: atom_id res chain seq x y z
N MET A 1 -50.23 18.09 21.76
CA MET A 1 -50.18 16.91 20.87
C MET A 1 -48.81 16.93 20.20
N PHE A 2 -47.91 16.02 20.58
CA PHE A 2 -46.48 16.06 20.23
C PHE A 2 -46.26 15.76 18.75
N ARG A 3 -45.53 16.66 18.06
CA ARG A 3 -45.09 16.48 16.68
C ARG A 3 -43.82 15.65 16.67
N THR A 4 -43.93 14.37 16.31
CA THR A 4 -42.80 13.46 16.12
C THR A 4 -41.99 13.92 14.91
N THR A 5 -40.92 14.68 15.14
CA THR A 5 -39.88 14.89 14.13
C THR A 5 -39.04 13.63 14.06
N SER A 6 -39.45 12.70 13.19
CA SER A 6 -38.61 11.60 12.73
C SER A 6 -37.45 12.20 11.94
N THR A 7 -36.32 12.47 12.60
CA THR A 7 -35.06 12.70 11.91
C THR A 7 -34.55 11.36 11.41
N SER A 8 -35.12 10.86 10.32
CA SER A 8 -34.45 9.91 9.45
C SER A 8 -33.28 10.64 8.79
N ARG A 9 -32.15 10.76 9.52
CA ARG A 9 -30.86 10.98 8.88
C ARG A 9 -30.61 9.73 8.04
N HIS A 10 -31.07 9.74 6.80
CA HIS A 10 -30.53 8.85 5.79
C HIS A 10 -29.02 9.01 5.87
N ALA A 11 -28.34 7.97 6.34
CA ALA A 11 -26.90 7.89 6.34
C ALA A 11 -26.48 7.99 4.88
N ALA A 12 -26.16 9.21 4.45
CA ALA A 12 -25.76 9.48 3.08
C ALA A 12 -24.59 8.53 2.77
N HIS A 13 -24.77 7.70 1.76
CA HIS A 13 -23.70 6.83 1.29
C HIS A 13 -22.62 7.72 0.71
N SER A 14 -21.57 7.97 1.48
CA SER A 14 -20.42 8.72 1.00
C SER A 14 -19.68 7.85 0.01
N ARG A 15 -19.76 8.19 -1.28
CA ARG A 15 -18.91 7.58 -2.30
C ARG A 15 -17.47 8.04 -2.02
N ARG A 16 -16.54 7.09 -1.91
CA ARG A 16 -15.11 7.35 -1.58
C ARG A 16 -14.20 7.08 -2.79
N PRO A 17 -14.23 7.90 -3.85
CA PRO A 17 -13.41 7.71 -5.05
C PRO A 17 -11.89 7.72 -4.78
N LEU A 18 -11.39 8.55 -3.86
CA LEU A 18 -9.97 8.63 -3.51
C LEU A 18 -9.52 7.40 -2.74
N THR A 19 -10.34 6.88 -1.81
CA THR A 19 -10.09 5.59 -1.14
C THR A 19 -10.03 4.45 -2.16
N ARG A 20 -10.92 4.46 -3.17
CA ARG A 20 -10.88 3.48 -4.27
C ARG A 20 -9.61 3.61 -5.11
N LEU A 21 -9.17 4.84 -5.38
CA LEU A 21 -7.94 5.12 -6.10
C LEU A 21 -6.70 4.68 -5.30
N ALA A 22 -6.64 4.99 -4.01
CA ALA A 22 -5.59 4.55 -3.10
C ALA A 22 -5.51 3.02 -3.02
N THR A 23 -6.67 2.36 -2.93
CA THR A 23 -6.77 0.88 -2.94
C THR A 23 -6.27 0.30 -4.27
N ALA A 24 -6.65 0.90 -5.41
CA ALA A 24 -6.18 0.47 -6.71
C ALA A 24 -4.66 0.72 -6.90
N GLY A 25 -4.15 1.82 -6.38
CA GLY A 25 -2.72 2.13 -6.37
C GLY A 25 -1.92 1.12 -5.56
N LEU A 26 -2.38 0.80 -4.34
CA LEU A 26 -1.74 -0.22 -3.49
C LEU A 26 -1.73 -1.59 -4.18
N ALA A 27 -2.85 -1.99 -4.79
CA ALA A 27 -2.90 -3.22 -5.59
C ALA A 27 -1.91 -3.17 -6.75
N THR A 28 -1.89 -2.06 -7.50
CA THR A 28 -0.98 -1.87 -8.63
C THR A 28 0.47 -2.01 -8.19
N HIS A 29 0.85 -1.44 -7.04
CA HIS A 29 2.20 -1.56 -6.47
C HIS A 29 2.59 -3.03 -6.21
N VAL A 30 1.78 -3.81 -5.49
CA VAL A 30 2.14 -5.20 -5.16
C VAL A 30 2.08 -6.13 -6.37
N PHE A 31 1.16 -5.89 -7.31
CA PHE A 31 1.07 -6.68 -8.54
C PHE A 31 2.17 -6.32 -9.53
N PHE A 32 2.66 -5.08 -9.53
CA PHE A 32 3.82 -4.67 -10.31
C PHE A 32 5.08 -5.42 -9.87
N GLU A 33 5.31 -5.56 -8.57
CA GLU A 33 6.46 -6.31 -8.03
C GLU A 33 6.43 -7.79 -8.41
N LEU A 34 5.25 -8.41 -8.31
CA LEU A 34 5.07 -9.79 -8.72
C LEU A 34 5.30 -9.96 -10.22
N ALA A 35 4.74 -9.07 -11.05
CA ALA A 35 4.94 -9.07 -12.50
C ALA A 35 6.41 -8.82 -12.89
N ALA A 36 7.13 -8.03 -12.10
CA ALA A 36 8.55 -7.76 -12.28
C ALA A 36 9.47 -8.90 -11.81
N GLY A 37 8.92 -9.98 -11.23
CA GLY A 37 9.70 -11.15 -10.85
C GLY A 37 10.43 -11.03 -9.51
N VAL A 38 9.90 -10.23 -8.58
CA VAL A 38 10.44 -10.03 -7.23
C VAL A 38 9.61 -10.75 -6.15
N GLY A 39 8.29 -10.80 -6.32
CA GLY A 39 7.36 -11.33 -5.32
C GLY A 39 6.42 -10.23 -4.83
N MET A 40 5.68 -10.50 -3.76
CA MET A 40 4.78 -9.53 -3.13
C MET A 40 4.65 -9.89 -1.64
N PRO A 41 4.11 -9.00 -0.79
CA PRO A 41 3.93 -9.32 0.62
C PRO A 41 3.16 -10.63 0.81
N LEU A 42 3.69 -11.49 1.71
CA LEU A 42 3.22 -12.84 2.05
C LEU A 42 3.56 -13.93 1.03
N ALA A 43 4.13 -13.59 -0.13
CA ALA A 43 4.53 -14.59 -1.12
C ALA A 43 5.63 -15.54 -0.60
N SER A 44 6.46 -15.11 0.35
CA SER A 44 7.50 -15.97 0.93
C SER A 44 6.93 -17.09 1.81
N VAL A 45 5.72 -16.93 2.32
CA VAL A 45 5.07 -17.87 3.26
C VAL A 45 3.99 -18.67 2.55
N LEU A 46 3.11 -18.00 1.82
CA LEU A 46 1.97 -18.63 1.16
C LEU A 46 2.34 -19.17 -0.23
N GLY A 47 3.38 -18.62 -0.85
CA GLY A 47 3.63 -18.72 -2.28
C GLY A 47 2.92 -17.61 -3.07
N PRO A 48 3.35 -17.35 -4.32
CA PRO A 48 2.92 -16.18 -5.08
C PRO A 48 1.44 -16.21 -5.48
N VAL A 49 0.89 -17.37 -5.83
CA VAL A 49 -0.50 -17.52 -6.28
C VAL A 49 -1.52 -17.23 -5.17
N PRO A 50 -1.45 -17.90 -4.00
CA PRO A 50 -2.39 -17.61 -2.92
C PRO A 50 -2.20 -16.19 -2.34
N ALA A 51 -0.96 -15.66 -2.30
CA ALA A 51 -0.73 -14.27 -1.92
C ALA A 51 -1.42 -13.29 -2.89
N ALA A 52 -1.27 -13.51 -4.20
CA ALA A 52 -1.95 -12.71 -5.22
C ALA A 52 -3.49 -12.81 -5.11
N GLY A 53 -4.02 -14.01 -4.87
CA GLY A 53 -5.44 -14.23 -4.64
C GLY A 53 -5.97 -13.44 -3.43
N LEU A 54 -5.24 -13.46 -2.31
CA LEU A 54 -5.57 -12.70 -1.11
C LEU A 54 -5.59 -11.19 -1.39
N TRP A 55 -4.55 -10.66 -2.03
CA TRP A 55 -4.46 -9.25 -2.39
C TRP A 55 -5.60 -8.82 -3.33
N ALA A 56 -5.91 -9.64 -4.34
CA ALA A 56 -7.03 -9.37 -5.25
C ALA A 56 -8.38 -9.36 -4.51
N ALA A 57 -8.61 -10.33 -3.62
CA ALA A 57 -9.83 -10.42 -2.83
C ALA A 57 -10.00 -9.22 -1.89
N CYS A 58 -8.97 -8.85 -1.13
CA CYS A 58 -8.98 -7.68 -0.25
C CYS A 58 -9.20 -6.39 -1.04
N THR A 59 -8.51 -6.23 -2.17
CA THR A 59 -8.67 -5.06 -3.05
C THR A 59 -10.11 -4.93 -3.53
N LYS A 60 -10.71 -6.03 -4.02
CA LYS A 60 -12.11 -6.05 -4.46
C LYS A 60 -13.05 -5.68 -3.31
N ALA A 61 -12.87 -6.30 -2.14
CA ALA A 61 -13.71 -6.06 -0.97
C ALA A 61 -13.66 -4.60 -0.51
N VAL A 62 -12.47 -4.01 -0.39
CA VAL A 62 -12.30 -2.61 0.01
C VAL A 62 -12.89 -1.66 -1.06
N ARG A 63 -12.64 -1.92 -2.34
CA ARG A 63 -13.16 -1.09 -3.44
C ARG A 63 -14.69 -1.11 -3.51
N GLN A 64 -15.30 -2.28 -3.27
CA GLN A 64 -16.76 -2.41 -3.16
C GLN A 64 -17.29 -1.65 -1.94
N ALA A 65 -16.72 -1.90 -0.76
CA ALA A 65 -17.11 -1.25 0.49
C ALA A 65 -17.00 0.28 0.42
N ALA A 66 -15.95 0.81 -0.21
CA ALA A 66 -15.76 2.25 -0.40
C ALA A 66 -16.84 2.92 -1.28
N GLY A 67 -17.61 2.14 -2.04
CA GLY A 67 -18.75 2.64 -2.82
C GLY A 67 -20.10 2.59 -2.12
N THR A 68 -20.22 1.81 -1.05
CA THR A 68 -21.52 1.47 -0.47
C THR A 68 -21.61 1.70 1.03
N ARG A 69 -20.50 1.76 1.76
CA ARG A 69 -20.54 1.89 3.22
C ARG A 69 -20.85 3.32 3.69
N PRO A 70 -21.63 3.50 4.77
CA PRO A 70 -21.98 4.80 5.33
C PRO A 70 -20.79 5.49 6.02
N ALA A 71 -20.96 6.76 6.43
CA ALA A 71 -19.95 7.56 7.12
C ALA A 71 -19.48 6.96 8.47
N SER A 72 -20.28 6.10 9.11
CA SER A 72 -19.85 5.37 10.32
C SER A 72 -18.65 4.44 10.08
N SER A 73 -18.34 4.12 8.81
CA SER A 73 -17.15 3.36 8.43
C SER A 73 -15.90 4.23 8.21
N ASP A 74 -15.97 5.55 8.43
CA ASP A 74 -14.86 6.46 8.13
C ASP A 74 -13.59 6.12 8.92
N ALA A 75 -13.71 5.68 10.18
CA ALA A 75 -12.55 5.26 10.96
C ALA A 75 -11.81 4.07 10.31
N ALA A 76 -12.55 3.08 9.80
CA ALA A 76 -11.94 1.93 9.13
C ALA A 76 -11.21 2.34 7.84
N PHE A 77 -11.81 3.22 7.04
CA PHE A 77 -11.16 3.72 5.83
C PHE A 77 -9.99 4.66 6.14
N ALA A 78 -10.06 5.46 7.22
CA ALA A 78 -8.93 6.25 7.69
C ALA A 78 -7.76 5.37 8.11
N THR A 79 -8.01 4.25 8.79
CA THR A 79 -6.99 3.26 9.13
C THR A 79 -6.37 2.62 7.88
N LEU A 80 -7.20 2.22 6.91
CA LEU A 80 -6.72 1.61 5.66
C LEU A 80 -5.87 2.59 4.84
N ASN A 81 -6.36 3.80 4.62
CA ASN A 81 -5.63 4.84 3.90
C ASN A 81 -4.37 5.26 4.68
N GLY A 82 -4.45 5.35 6.01
CA GLY A 82 -3.32 5.65 6.89
C GLY A 82 -2.23 4.58 6.83
N ALA A 83 -2.60 3.30 6.88
CA ALA A 83 -1.66 2.19 6.74
C ALA A 83 -1.04 2.13 5.33
N GLY A 84 -1.83 2.39 4.28
CA GLY A 84 -1.33 2.50 2.90
C GLY A 84 -0.33 3.66 2.74
N LEU A 85 -0.63 4.81 3.32
CA LEU A 85 0.28 5.97 3.34
C LEU A 85 1.57 5.64 4.12
N ALA A 86 1.45 5.00 5.28
CA ALA A 86 2.60 4.55 6.06
C ALA A 86 3.48 3.56 5.28
N ALA A 87 2.88 2.67 4.49
CA ALA A 87 3.62 1.78 3.61
C ALA A 87 4.41 2.53 2.53
N VAL A 88 3.79 3.53 1.87
CA VAL A 88 4.49 4.38 0.89
C VAL A 88 5.66 5.13 1.54
N ILE A 89 5.44 5.73 2.71
CA ILE A 89 6.50 6.44 3.45
C ILE A 89 7.63 5.47 3.81
N ALA A 90 7.31 4.28 4.30
CA ALA A 90 8.29 3.26 4.63
C ALA A 90 9.15 2.94 3.40
N HIS A 91 8.54 2.65 2.24
CA HIS A 91 9.29 2.43 0.99
C HIS A 91 10.25 3.59 0.67
N LEU A 92 9.73 4.81 0.64
CA LEU A 92 10.50 6.01 0.30
C LEU A 92 11.62 6.34 1.31
N THR A 93 11.61 5.77 2.51
CA THR A 93 12.57 6.09 3.58
C THR A 93 13.52 4.94 3.90
N SER A 94 13.15 3.69 3.65
CA SER A 94 13.95 2.51 4.00
C SER A 94 14.77 1.93 2.85
N TRP A 95 14.53 2.36 1.60
CA TRP A 95 15.28 1.90 0.43
C TRP A 95 16.24 2.94 -0.14
N PRO A 96 17.26 2.51 -0.92
CA PRO A 96 18.18 3.41 -1.60
C PRO A 96 17.43 4.43 -2.45
N ARG A 97 17.76 5.70 -2.24
CA ARG A 97 17.07 6.83 -2.88
C ARG A 97 18.02 7.94 -3.27
N GLN A 98 17.54 8.79 -4.17
CA GLN A 98 18.09 10.09 -4.50
C GLN A 98 17.03 11.17 -4.26
N ARG A 99 17.41 12.43 -4.42
CA ARG A 99 16.44 13.55 -4.44
C ARG A 99 16.19 13.95 -5.89
N THR A 100 14.93 14.22 -6.22
CA THR A 100 14.58 14.89 -7.48
C THR A 100 15.02 16.37 -7.44
N PRO A 101 14.99 17.11 -8.57
CA PRO A 101 15.29 18.54 -8.58
C PRO A 101 14.40 19.37 -7.63
N ILE A 102 13.19 18.90 -7.33
CA ILE A 102 12.26 19.52 -6.38
C ILE A 102 12.37 18.94 -4.95
N GLY A 103 13.44 18.19 -4.66
CA GLY A 103 13.76 17.68 -3.32
C GLY A 103 12.99 16.43 -2.87
N LEU A 104 12.12 15.86 -3.72
CA LEU A 104 11.34 14.68 -3.36
C LEU A 104 12.20 13.41 -3.35
N PRO A 105 11.96 12.46 -2.42
CA PRO A 105 12.58 11.14 -2.45
C PRO A 105 12.31 10.39 -3.76
N TRP A 106 13.33 9.84 -4.37
CA TRP A 106 13.17 9.02 -5.58
C TRP A 106 13.95 7.73 -5.40
N LEU A 107 13.26 6.60 -5.38
CA LEU A 107 13.89 5.30 -5.20
C LEU A 107 14.84 5.01 -6.37
N ARG A 108 16.04 4.55 -6.03
CA ARG A 108 17.05 4.05 -6.96
C ARG A 108 17.00 2.55 -7.11
N ASP A 109 16.54 1.87 -6.07
CA ASP A 109 16.23 0.45 -6.07
C ASP A 109 15.21 0.21 -4.95
N CYS A 110 14.47 -0.88 -5.05
CA CYS A 110 13.50 -1.31 -4.06
C CYS A 110 13.25 -2.80 -4.20
N GLU A 111 13.47 -3.57 -3.13
CA GLU A 111 13.15 -5.00 -3.07
C GLU A 111 13.74 -5.88 -4.18
N GLY A 112 14.77 -5.43 -4.92
CA GLY A 112 15.36 -6.16 -6.04
C GLY A 112 14.69 -5.87 -7.40
N LEU A 113 13.84 -4.83 -7.47
CA LEU A 113 13.29 -4.29 -8.72
C LEU A 113 14.35 -3.63 -9.60
N GLY A 114 15.51 -3.24 -9.07
CA GLY A 114 16.56 -2.58 -9.82
C GLY A 114 16.21 -1.16 -10.31
N PRO A 115 17.23 -0.38 -10.69
CA PRO A 115 17.07 1.01 -11.12
C PRO A 115 16.22 1.19 -12.39
N GLU A 116 16.22 0.21 -13.28
CA GLU A 116 15.51 0.23 -14.57
C GLU A 116 13.99 0.31 -14.43
N LEU A 117 13.42 -0.19 -13.32
CA LEU A 117 11.98 -0.14 -13.08
C LEU A 117 11.55 1.07 -12.23
N MET A 118 12.49 1.78 -11.62
CA MET A 118 12.18 2.89 -10.71
C MET A 118 11.41 4.02 -11.40
N ARG A 119 11.60 4.21 -12.71
CA ARG A 119 10.84 5.20 -13.50
C ARG A 119 9.34 4.93 -13.57
N PHE A 120 8.93 3.67 -13.42
CA PHE A 120 7.52 3.27 -13.38
C PHE A 120 7.04 3.11 -11.94
N TYR A 121 7.89 2.57 -11.07
CA TYR A 121 7.55 2.25 -9.71
C TYR A 121 7.36 3.48 -8.81
N ASN A 122 8.23 4.51 -8.93
CA ASN A 122 8.06 5.75 -8.15
C ASN A 122 6.71 6.43 -8.43
N PRO A 123 6.26 6.62 -9.69
CA PRO A 123 4.92 7.15 -9.97
C PRO A 123 3.79 6.35 -9.31
N ILE A 124 3.86 5.01 -9.30
CA ILE A 124 2.86 4.17 -8.63
C ILE A 124 2.80 4.50 -7.13
N LEU A 125 3.95 4.59 -6.46
CA LEU A 125 4.02 4.94 -5.04
C LEU A 125 3.46 6.34 -4.78
N TYR A 126 3.86 7.34 -5.58
CA TYR A 126 3.42 8.72 -5.41
C TYR A 126 1.92 8.88 -5.63
N VAL A 127 1.38 8.33 -6.71
CA VAL A 127 -0.07 8.38 -6.98
C VAL A 127 -0.84 7.67 -5.87
N SER A 128 -0.37 6.52 -5.41
CA SER A 128 -1.00 5.78 -4.29
C SER A 128 -0.97 6.57 -2.99
N GLY A 129 0.17 7.15 -2.63
CA GLY A 129 0.35 7.93 -1.41
C GLY A 129 -0.46 9.23 -1.42
N ILE A 130 -0.46 9.96 -2.55
CA ILE A 130 -1.26 11.18 -2.72
C ILE A 130 -2.75 10.85 -2.63
N ALA A 131 -3.21 9.78 -3.28
CA ALA A 131 -4.61 9.35 -3.20
C ALA A 131 -5.01 8.97 -1.77
N ALA A 132 -4.15 8.25 -1.03
CA ALA A 132 -4.38 7.89 0.36
C ALA A 132 -4.45 9.12 1.27
N LEU A 133 -3.50 10.05 1.14
CA LEU A 133 -3.49 11.30 1.88
C LEU A 133 -4.73 12.14 1.56
N ALA A 134 -5.07 12.30 0.28
CA ALA A 134 -6.25 13.02 -0.14
C ALA A 134 -7.53 12.39 0.41
N ALA A 135 -7.63 11.05 0.44
CA ALA A 135 -8.76 10.35 1.03
C ALA A 135 -8.90 10.61 2.54
N ILE A 136 -7.80 10.59 3.29
CA ILE A 136 -7.78 10.93 4.72
C ILE A 136 -8.31 12.36 4.94
N LEU A 137 -7.84 13.32 4.13
CA LEU A 137 -8.19 14.72 4.29
C LEU A 137 -9.60 15.06 3.82
N GLN A 138 -10.12 14.36 2.81
CA GLN A 138 -11.35 14.75 2.11
C GLN A 138 -12.53 13.81 2.35
N GLU A 139 -12.30 12.51 2.51
CA GLU A 139 -13.35 11.48 2.53
C GLU A 139 -13.59 10.86 3.90
N ASN A 140 -12.59 10.87 4.78
CA ASN A 140 -12.67 10.25 6.11
C ASN A 140 -13.01 11.25 7.22
N ARG A 141 -13.86 12.25 6.93
CA ARG A 141 -14.08 13.42 7.79
C ARG A 141 -14.69 13.10 9.15
N SER A 142 -15.44 12.00 9.27
CA SER A 142 -16.04 11.57 10.54
C SER A 142 -15.10 10.69 11.37
N ALA A 143 -13.92 10.33 10.87
CA ALA A 143 -12.92 9.60 11.65
C ALA A 143 -12.24 10.51 12.69
N PRO A 144 -11.89 9.98 13.88
CA PRO A 144 -11.04 10.72 14.82
C PRO A 144 -9.68 11.04 14.20
N ARG A 145 -9.22 12.28 14.30
CA ARG A 145 -7.95 12.76 13.69
C ARG A 145 -6.71 11.98 14.14
N HIS A 146 -6.75 11.38 15.35
CA HIS A 146 -5.63 10.58 15.85
C HIS A 146 -5.48 9.26 15.10
N VAL A 147 -6.53 8.71 14.48
CA VAL A 147 -6.47 7.42 13.76
C VAL A 147 -5.40 7.42 12.65
N PRO A 148 -5.44 8.32 11.66
CA PRO A 148 -4.40 8.35 10.63
C PRO A 148 -3.01 8.70 11.19
N LEU A 149 -2.94 9.48 12.27
CA LEU A 149 -1.66 9.80 12.92
C LEU A 149 -1.04 8.57 13.60
N LEU A 150 -1.84 7.75 14.27
CA LEU A 150 -1.37 6.49 14.86
C LEU A 150 -0.85 5.54 13.79
N CYS A 151 -1.44 5.54 12.59
CA CYS A 151 -0.92 4.76 11.47
C CYS A 151 0.49 5.18 11.03
N LEU A 152 0.92 6.43 11.26
CA LEU A 152 2.31 6.84 10.99
C LEU A 152 3.31 6.10 11.90
N GLY A 153 2.88 5.70 13.10
CA GLY A 153 3.67 4.82 13.98
C GLY A 153 3.94 3.44 13.37
N LEU A 154 3.21 3.05 12.32
CA LEU A 154 3.45 1.79 11.60
C LEU A 154 4.63 1.87 10.63
N VAL A 155 5.12 3.06 10.28
CA VAL A 155 6.25 3.22 9.34
C VAL A 155 7.45 2.35 9.70
N PRO A 156 8.03 2.40 10.93
CA PRO A 156 9.17 1.55 11.28
C PRO A 156 8.82 0.06 11.28
N VAL A 157 7.58 -0.30 11.65
CA VAL A 157 7.11 -1.70 11.65
C VAL A 157 7.03 -2.24 10.22
N ILE A 158 6.46 -1.45 9.31
CA ILE A 158 6.35 -1.79 7.89
C ILE A 158 7.74 -1.83 7.23
N ALA A 159 8.64 -0.91 7.58
CA ALA A 159 10.05 -0.92 7.15
C ALA A 159 10.78 -2.20 7.60
N ALA A 160 10.58 -2.63 8.83
CA ALA A 160 11.14 -3.89 9.31
C ALA A 160 10.52 -5.10 8.59
N ALA A 161 9.21 -5.08 8.36
CA ALA A 161 8.47 -6.16 7.71
C ALA A 161 8.89 -6.35 6.24
N GLN A 162 8.96 -5.26 5.47
CA GLN A 162 9.36 -5.31 4.05
C GLN A 162 10.79 -5.85 3.88
N HIS A 163 11.76 -5.41 4.70
CA HIS A 163 13.11 -5.98 4.65
C HIS A 163 13.17 -7.44 5.07
N ARG A 164 12.37 -7.87 6.04
CA ARG A 164 12.26 -9.29 6.44
C ARG A 164 11.69 -10.13 5.31
N GLU A 165 10.63 -9.65 4.66
CA GLU A 165 10.00 -10.33 3.53
C GLU A 165 10.96 -10.42 2.34
N HIS A 166 11.61 -9.32 1.97
CA HIS A 166 12.62 -9.31 0.92
C HIS A 166 13.75 -10.31 1.19
N ARG A 167 14.28 -10.37 2.42
CA ARG A 167 15.29 -11.38 2.79
C ARG A 167 14.79 -12.82 2.63
N ARG A 168 13.54 -13.10 3.03
CA ARG A 168 12.92 -14.41 2.85
C ARG A 168 12.76 -14.75 1.38
N LEU A 169 12.28 -13.81 0.57
CA LEU A 169 12.12 -13.99 -0.86
C LEU A 169 13.46 -14.24 -1.57
N MET A 170 14.53 -13.54 -1.18
CA MET A 170 15.88 -13.83 -1.68
C MET A 170 16.36 -15.24 -1.31
N LYS A 171 16.04 -15.72 -0.11
CA LYS A 171 16.35 -17.09 0.30
C LYS A 171 15.59 -18.10 -0.58
N VAL A 172 14.29 -17.91 -0.73
CA VAL A 172 13.43 -18.74 -1.60
C VAL A 172 13.93 -18.72 -3.06
N ALA A 173 14.35 -17.56 -3.57
CA ALA A 173 14.87 -17.44 -4.93
C ALA A 173 16.19 -18.21 -5.13
N ARG A 174 17.04 -18.29 -4.11
CA ARG A 174 18.28 -19.07 -4.15
C ARG A 174 18.03 -20.57 -4.08
N GLU A 175 17.14 -21.01 -3.20
CA GLU A 175 16.84 -22.43 -2.99
C GLU A 175 15.95 -23.01 -4.10
N HIS A 176 15.01 -22.20 -4.61
CA HIS A 176 13.98 -22.62 -5.56
C HIS A 176 13.75 -21.56 -6.65
N PRO A 177 14.65 -21.45 -7.65
CA PRO A 177 14.48 -20.54 -8.79
C PRO A 177 13.19 -20.81 -9.55
N ARG A 178 12.34 -19.81 -9.69
CA ARG A 178 11.13 -19.83 -10.53
C ARG A 178 10.97 -18.49 -11.23
N TRP A 179 10.19 -18.45 -12.31
CA TRP A 179 10.04 -17.23 -13.13
C TRP A 179 9.70 -15.99 -12.29
N TRP A 180 8.86 -16.14 -11.27
CA TRP A 180 8.34 -15.05 -10.44
C TRP A 180 9.35 -14.47 -9.45
N ASN A 181 10.50 -15.12 -9.22
CA ASN A 181 11.54 -14.68 -8.28
C ASN A 181 12.95 -14.66 -8.88
N ARG A 182 13.11 -14.94 -10.18
CA ARG A 182 14.42 -14.97 -10.85
C ARG A 182 15.21 -13.68 -10.67
N ARG A 183 14.54 -12.53 -10.60
CA ARG A 183 15.23 -11.25 -10.52
C ARG A 183 15.96 -11.04 -9.20
N LEU A 184 15.43 -11.62 -8.13
CA LEU A 184 16.07 -11.61 -6.81
C LEU A 184 17.42 -12.33 -6.78
N GLN A 185 17.71 -13.18 -7.78
CA GLN A 185 19.00 -13.85 -7.88
C GLN A 185 20.10 -12.92 -8.38
N HIS A 186 19.75 -11.98 -9.26
CA HIS A 186 20.71 -11.08 -9.91
C HIS A 186 20.92 -9.78 -9.12
N ASN A 187 19.88 -9.29 -8.45
CA ASN A 187 19.89 -7.98 -7.79
C ASN A 187 19.92 -8.06 -6.26
N GLY A 188 20.06 -9.26 -5.67
CA GLY A 188 19.91 -9.53 -4.23
C GLY A 188 21.06 -9.09 -3.32
N GLN A 189 21.91 -8.13 -3.73
CA GLN A 189 22.91 -7.55 -2.84
C GLN A 189 22.26 -6.48 -1.97
N LEU A 190 22.21 -6.73 -0.66
CA LEU A 190 21.91 -5.68 0.31
C LEU A 190 23.02 -4.62 0.22
N PRO A 191 22.71 -3.32 0.08
CA PRO A 191 23.73 -2.30 0.24
C PRO A 191 24.27 -2.37 1.67
N THR A 192 25.59 -2.51 1.80
CA THR A 192 26.30 -2.16 3.03
C THR A 192 25.98 -0.70 3.33
N GLN A 193 25.42 -0.45 4.52
CA GLN A 193 25.22 0.90 5.05
C GLN A 193 26.55 1.59 5.28
#